data_AF-A0A2A6BDQ7-F1
#
_entry.id   AF-A0A2A6BDQ7-F1
#
_cell.length_a   1.000
_cell.length_b   1.000
_cell.length_c   1.000
_cell.angle_alpha   90.00
_cell.angle_beta   90.00
_cell.angle_gamma   90.00
#
_symmetry.space_group_name_H-M   'P 1'
#
loop_
_entity.id
_entity.type
_entity.pdbx_description
1 polymer ?
#
loop_
_entity_poly.entity_id
_entity_poly.type
_entity_poly.pdbx_seq_one_letter_code
_entity_poly.pdbx_strand_id
1 'polypeptide(L)'
;MPNQNIFLGKFKFTKVAVDELAQILDPYLNEPNPNGQALTKSDQVLIFLSSMGTNAFQSIICDRFGCSQQTVSNTIERLLHGITDPHVVERFIQFPIENAAWRR
;
A
#
# COMPACT_ATOMS: atom_id res chain seq x y z
N MET A 1 4.48 -14.04 3.85
CA MET A 1 5.55 -14.62 2.99
C MET A 1 6.94 -14.16 3.48
N PRO A 2 8.03 -14.94 3.28
CA PRO A 2 9.39 -14.58 3.72
C PRO A 2 9.83 -13.17 3.27
N ASN A 3 9.36 -12.74 2.10
CA ASN A 3 9.72 -11.48 1.47
C ASN A 3 9.08 -10.24 2.12
N GLN A 4 7.96 -10.40 2.82
CA GLN A 4 7.32 -9.29 3.57
C GLN A 4 8.20 -8.86 4.75
N ASN A 5 8.71 -9.82 5.53
CA ASN A 5 9.54 -9.54 6.71
C ASN A 5 10.86 -8.82 6.32
N ILE A 6 11.44 -9.22 5.18
CA ILE A 6 12.64 -8.56 4.63
C ILE A 6 12.34 -7.11 4.25
N PHE A 7 11.20 -6.86 3.60
CA PHE A 7 10.81 -5.51 3.20
C PHE A 7 10.54 -4.61 4.42
N LEU A 8 9.74 -5.08 5.38
CA LEU A 8 9.45 -4.35 6.62
C LEU A 8 10.74 -3.98 7.35
N GLY A 9 11.69 -4.92 7.46
CA GLY A 9 12.98 -4.66 8.09
C GLY A 9 13.85 -3.65 7.34
N LYS A 10 13.83 -3.67 5.99
CA LYS A 10 14.62 -2.76 5.15
C LYS A 10 14.11 -1.33 5.18
N PHE A 11 12.79 -1.14 5.09
CA PHE A 11 12.16 0.20 5.09
C PHE A 11 11.73 0.68 6.48
N LYS A 12 12.07 -0.09 7.53
CA LYS A 12 11.73 0.20 8.93
C LYS A 12 10.22 0.40 9.17
N PHE A 13 9.38 -0.16 8.30
CA PHE A 13 7.93 -0.19 8.53
C PHE A 13 7.61 -1.20 9.62
N THR A 14 6.79 -0.78 10.59
CA THR A 14 6.20 -1.72 11.54
C THR A 14 5.09 -2.49 10.84
N LYS A 15 4.90 -3.76 11.21
CA LYS A 15 3.77 -4.56 10.72
C LYS A 15 2.44 -3.85 11.00
N VAL A 16 2.32 -3.23 12.17
CA VAL A 16 1.14 -2.47 12.59
C VAL A 16 0.81 -1.35 11.61
N ALA A 17 1.80 -0.54 11.19
CA ALA A 17 1.56 0.55 10.25
C ALA A 17 1.08 0.05 8.88
N VAL A 18 1.60 -1.09 8.42
CA VAL A 18 1.15 -1.70 7.15
C VAL A 18 -0.27 -2.25 7.28
N ASP A 19 -0.61 -2.88 8.40
CA ASP A 19 -1.95 -3.38 8.66
C ASP A 19 -2.97 -2.23 8.79
N GLU A 20 -2.61 -1.12 9.44
CA GLU A 20 -3.43 0.10 9.50
C GLU A 20 -3.66 0.69 8.11
N LEU A 21 -2.60 0.78 7.30
CA LEU A 21 -2.72 1.28 5.93
C LEU A 21 -3.58 0.34 5.07
N ALA A 22 -3.50 -0.98 5.29
CA ALA A 22 -4.36 -1.95 4.63
C ALA A 22 -5.83 -1.78 5.03
N GLN A 23 -6.13 -1.44 6.28
CA GLN A 23 -7.49 -1.13 6.73
C GLN A 23 -8.03 0.16 6.11
N ILE A 24 -7.19 1.20 6.00
CA ILE A 24 -7.59 2.47 5.40
C ILE A 24 -7.86 2.32 3.91
N LEU A 25 -7.02 1.55 3.22
CA LEU A 25 -7.13 1.32 1.78
C LEU A 25 -8.04 0.14 1.43
N ASP A 26 -8.70 -0.50 2.39
CA ASP A 26 -9.50 -1.72 2.20
C ASP A 26 -10.46 -1.67 1.00
N PRO A 27 -11.18 -0.56 0.74
CA PRO A 27 -12.07 -0.44 -0.44
C PRO A 27 -11.34 -0.55 -1.79
N TYR A 28 -10.03 -0.33 -1.81
CA TYR A 28 -9.15 -0.37 -2.98
C TYR A 28 -8.25 -1.61 -2.96
N LEU A 29 -8.49 -2.58 -2.10
CA LEU A 29 -7.74 -3.84 -2.07
C LEU A 29 -8.60 -4.96 -2.65
N ASN A 30 -7.98 -5.81 -3.46
CA ASN A 30 -8.66 -7.01 -3.92
C ASN A 30 -8.71 -8.03 -2.78
N GLU A 31 -9.82 -8.75 -2.70
CA GLU A 31 -9.88 -9.93 -1.85
C GLU A 31 -8.91 -11.01 -2.35
N PRO A 32 -8.26 -11.75 -1.44
CA PRO A 32 -7.37 -12.84 -1.83
C PRO A 32 -8.16 -13.90 -2.61
N ASN A 33 -7.70 -14.25 -3.80
CA ASN A 33 -8.36 -15.27 -4.62
C ASN A 33 -8.22 -16.65 -3.94
N PRO A 34 -9.33 -17.35 -3.62
CA PRO A 34 -9.27 -18.67 -2.99
C PRO A 34 -8.65 -19.77 -3.88
N ASN A 35 -8.60 -19.57 -5.20
CA ASN A 35 -8.20 -20.58 -6.18
C ASN A 35 -6.83 -20.31 -6.84
N GLY A 36 -6.01 -19.38 -6.32
CA GLY A 36 -4.71 -19.02 -6.91
C GLY A 36 -3.67 -18.58 -5.89
N GLN A 37 -2.57 -17.97 -6.35
CA GLN A 37 -1.60 -17.31 -5.48
C GLN A 37 -2.25 -16.06 -4.87
N ALA A 38 -2.81 -16.25 -3.68
CA ALA A 38 -3.54 -15.23 -2.93
C ALA A 38 -2.57 -14.15 -2.42
N LEU A 39 -2.38 -13.07 -3.19
CA LEU A 39 -1.78 -11.85 -2.65
C LEU A 39 -2.69 -11.34 -1.53
N THR A 40 -2.15 -11.28 -0.32
CA THR A 40 -2.89 -10.73 0.81
C THR A 40 -3.12 -9.23 0.64
N LYS A 41 -4.05 -8.65 1.39
CA LYS A 41 -4.26 -7.19 1.44
C LYS A 41 -2.96 -6.47 1.81
N SER A 42 -2.21 -7.00 2.78
CA SER A 42 -0.89 -6.48 3.16
C SER A 42 0.14 -6.62 2.03
N ASP A 43 0.14 -7.72 1.25
CA ASP A 43 1.04 -7.83 0.09
C ASP A 43 0.78 -6.75 -0.96
N GLN A 44 -0.47 -6.43 -1.23
CA GLN A 44 -0.83 -5.38 -2.19
C GLN A 44 -0.31 -4.01 -1.75
N VAL A 45 -0.45 -3.69 -0.45
CA VAL A 45 0.12 -2.47 0.15
C VAL A 45 1.64 -2.46 0.03
N LEU A 46 2.30 -3.58 0.34
CA LEU A 46 3.76 -3.68 0.26
C LEU A 46 4.30 -3.63 -1.18
N ILE A 47 3.55 -4.13 -2.16
CA ILE A 47 3.85 -3.96 -3.59
C ILE A 47 3.83 -2.47 -3.94
N PHE A 48 2.77 -1.76 -3.56
CA PHE A 48 2.64 -0.33 -3.81
C PHE A 48 3.77 0.49 -3.16
N LEU A 49 4.04 0.26 -1.87
CA LEU A 49 5.13 0.91 -1.15
C LEU A 49 6.50 0.57 -1.76
N SER A 50 6.70 -0.66 -2.25
CA SER A 50 7.91 -1.04 -2.97
C SER A 50 8.09 -0.24 -4.25
N SER A 51 7.02 -0.10 -5.04
CA SER A 51 7.05 0.66 -6.29
C SER A 51 7.39 2.13 -6.05
N MET A 52 6.74 2.76 -5.08
CA MET A 52 6.93 4.18 -4.78
C MET A 52 8.24 4.48 -4.04
N GLY A 53 8.66 3.59 -3.14
CA GLY A 53 9.80 3.85 -2.25
C GLY A 53 11.17 3.43 -2.80
N THR A 54 11.22 2.67 -3.91
CA THR A 54 12.50 2.08 -4.37
C THR A 54 12.90 2.45 -5.79
N ASN A 55 12.01 3.04 -6.58
CA ASN A 55 12.21 3.28 -8.02
C ASN A 55 12.68 2.00 -8.78
N ALA A 56 12.35 0.81 -8.25
CA ALA A 56 12.74 -0.45 -8.84
C ALA A 56 11.87 -0.77 -10.06
N PHE A 57 12.45 -1.47 -11.03
CA PHE A 57 11.69 -2.05 -12.14
C PHE A 57 10.61 -2.99 -11.61
N GLN A 58 9.44 -2.99 -12.26
CA GLN A 58 8.32 -3.85 -11.85
C GLN A 58 8.70 -5.34 -11.83
N SER A 59 9.61 -5.79 -12.70
CA SER A 59 10.13 -7.17 -12.72
C SER A 59 10.75 -7.59 -11.38
N ILE A 60 11.53 -6.71 -10.74
CA ILE A 60 12.15 -6.98 -9.43
C ILE A 60 11.07 -7.13 -8.34
N ILE A 61 9.99 -6.37 -8.45
CA ILE A 61 8.84 -6.45 -7.53
C ILE A 61 8.05 -7.73 -7.80
N CYS A 62 7.84 -8.10 -9.07
CA CYS A 62 7.21 -9.35 -9.47
C CYS A 62 7.93 -10.56 -8.87
N ASP A 63 9.26 -10.62 -9.02
CA ASP A 63 10.09 -11.71 -8.49
C ASP A 63 9.99 -11.80 -6.96
N ARG A 64 9.90 -10.65 -6.28
CA ARG A 64 9.76 -10.59 -4.82
C ARG A 64 8.39 -11.08 -4.34
N PHE A 65 7.32 -10.75 -5.02
CA PHE A 65 5.97 -11.09 -4.58
C PHE A 65 5.39 -12.33 -5.29
N GLY A 66 6.15 -12.92 -6.21
CA GLY A 66 5.73 -14.08 -6.98
C GLY A 66 4.48 -13.80 -7.81
N CYS A 67 4.38 -12.63 -8.44
CA CYS A 67 3.19 -12.22 -9.18
C CYS A 67 3.55 -11.68 -10.57
N SER A 68 2.54 -11.53 -11.42
CA SER A 68 2.76 -11.02 -12.79
C SER A 68 2.98 -9.50 -12.80
N GLN A 69 3.64 -9.00 -13.84
CA GLN A 69 3.81 -7.56 -14.04
C GLN A 69 2.47 -6.83 -14.14
N GLN A 70 1.48 -7.44 -14.80
CA GLN A 70 0.12 -6.89 -14.85
C GLN A 70 -0.48 -6.76 -13.44
N THR A 71 -0.26 -7.75 -12.58
CA THR A 71 -0.71 -7.70 -11.18
C THR A 71 -0.09 -6.53 -10.43
N VAL A 72 1.21 -6.31 -10.58
CA VAL A 72 1.90 -5.16 -9.99
C VAL A 72 1.34 -3.85 -10.53
N SER A 73 1.21 -3.71 -11.85
CA SER A 73 0.67 -2.48 -12.48
C SER A 73 -0.75 -2.15 -12.01
N ASN A 74 -1.65 -3.13 -12.02
CA ASN A 74 -3.03 -2.95 -11.55
C ASN A 74 -3.09 -2.60 -10.06
N THR A 75 -2.20 -3.21 -9.26
CA THR A 75 -2.09 -2.90 -7.83
C THR A 75 -1.63 -1.46 -7.63
N ILE A 76 -0.63 -1.01 -8.38
CA ILE A 76 -0.12 0.37 -8.29
C ILE A 76 -1.21 1.37 -8.64
N GLU A 77 -1.86 1.19 -9.78
CA GLU A 77 -2.92 2.10 -10.25
C GLU A 77 -4.06 2.21 -9.23
N ARG A 78 -4.55 1.07 -8.74
CA ARG A 78 -5.65 1.04 -7.78
C ARG A 78 -5.29 1.66 -6.43
N LEU A 79 -4.12 1.33 -5.86
CA LEU A 79 -3.71 1.91 -4.59
C LEU A 79 -3.32 3.38 -4.74
N LEU A 80 -2.82 3.81 -5.91
CA LEU A 80 -2.62 5.22 -6.22
C LEU A 80 -3.94 5.98 -6.11
N HIS A 81 -5.01 5.48 -6.74
CA HIS A 81 -6.33 6.06 -6.58
C HIS A 81 -6.76 6.13 -5.10
N GLY A 82 -6.58 5.03 -4.35
CA GLY A 82 -6.93 4.98 -2.93
C GLY A 82 -6.18 6.00 -2.06
N ILE A 83 -4.87 6.16 -2.24
CA ILE A 83 -4.08 7.14 -1.45
C ILE A 83 -4.36 8.59 -1.85
N THR A 84 -4.91 8.81 -3.05
CA THR A 84 -5.33 10.15 -3.51
C THR A 84 -6.81 10.43 -3.27
N ASP A 85 -7.55 9.48 -2.70
CA ASP A 85 -8.95 9.69 -2.33
C ASP A 85 -9.04 10.79 -1.26
N PRO A 86 -9.91 11.80 -1.42
CA PRO A 86 -10.06 12.89 -0.45
C PRO A 86 -10.23 12.40 1.00
N HIS A 87 -11.00 11.33 1.22
CA HIS A 87 -11.24 10.79 2.56
C HIS A 87 -9.97 10.21 3.19
N VAL A 88 -9.12 9.59 2.37
CA VAL A 88 -7.83 9.05 2.81
C VAL A 88 -6.83 10.19 3.04
N VAL A 89 -6.78 11.17 2.13
CA VAL A 89 -5.88 12.33 2.21
C VAL A 89 -6.15 13.16 3.48
N GLU A 90 -7.42 13.47 3.79
CA GLU A 90 -7.81 14.24 4.97
C GLU A 90 -7.33 13.60 6.30
N ARG A 91 -7.14 12.28 6.31
CA ARG A 91 -6.66 11.54 7.47
C ARG A 91 -5.17 11.74 7.74
N PHE A 92 -4.37 12.00 6.70
CA PHE A 92 -2.91 12.09 6.80
C PHE A 92 -2.37 13.51 6.59
N ILE A 93 -3.02 14.30 5.75
CA ILE A 93 -2.62 15.68 5.44
C ILE A 93 -3.58 16.63 6.13
N GLN A 94 -3.19 17.06 7.33
CA GLN A 94 -3.87 18.14 8.05
C GLN A 94 -2.97 19.36 8.07
N PHE A 95 -3.39 20.42 7.38
CA PHE A 95 -2.70 21.70 7.48
C PHE A 95 -2.99 22.31 8.85
N PRO A 96 -1.98 22.84 9.56
CA PRO A 96 -2.21 23.52 10.82
C PRO A 96 -3.13 24.72 10.55
N ILE A 97 -4.33 24.67 11.11
CA ILE A 97 -5.27 25.79 11.04
C ILE A 97 -4.72 26.88 11.97
N GLU A 98 -4.20 27.96 11.39
CA GLU A 98 -3.59 29.09 12.11
C GLU A 98 -4.59 29.81 13.04
N ASN A 99 -5.88 29.70 12.77
CA ASN A 99 -6.94 30.36 13.54
C ASN A 99 -7.84 29.34 14.26
N ALA A 100 -7.83 29.40 15.60
CA ALA A 100 -8.57 28.49 16.47
C ALA A 100 -10.09 28.52 16.25
N ALA A 101 -10.65 29.60 15.68
CA ALA A 101 -12.07 29.72 15.38
C ALA A 101 -12.57 28.77 14.27
N TRP A 102 -11.68 28.12 13.53
CA TRP A 102 -12.01 27.24 12.40
C TRP A 102 -11.69 25.76 12.66
N ARG A 103 -11.27 25.41 13.88
CA ARG A 103 -11.21 24.00 14.30
C ARG A 103 -12.65 23.53 14.52
N ARG A 104 -13.13 22.62 13.67
CA ARG A 104 -14.42 21.93 13.86
C ARG A 104 -14.35 20.97 15.04
#